data_AF-A0A354GVE5-F1
#
_entry.id   AF-A0A354GVE5-F1
#
_cell.length_a   1.000
_cell.length_b   1.000
_cell.length_c   1.000
_cell.angle_alpha   90.00
_cell.angle_beta   90.00
_cell.angle_gamma   90.00
#
_symmetry.space_group_name_H-M   'P 1'
#
loop_
_entity.id
_entity.type
_entity.pdbx_description
1 polymer ?
#
loop_
_entity_poly.entity_id
_entity_poly.type
_entity_poly.pdbx_seq_one_letter_code
_entity_poly.pdbx_strand_id
1 'polypeptide(L)'
;MDAEPLTQLRAVAVRMRELKPVAEATVFYELTSDALVWSDEIPDAETSDVSDFQCLRFLFRFRTTLMMGAPDERFRSLWDEARNLFPDWHGFDPRRQAVEYRPVYLRFCEQAKPDIRELFDKPAC
;
A
#
# COMPACT_ATOMS: atom_id res chain seq x y z
N MET A 1 13.01 2.43 -18.08
CA MET A 1 14.08 3.05 -17.28
C MET A 1 13.39 3.48 -16.02
N ASP A 2 13.39 2.61 -15.02
CA ASP A 2 12.51 2.76 -13.86
C ASP A 2 13.05 3.93 -13.03
N ALA A 3 12.29 5.02 -12.99
CA ALA A 3 12.62 6.14 -12.13
C ALA A 3 12.70 5.63 -10.69
N GLU A 4 13.76 6.00 -9.99
CA GLU A 4 13.94 5.66 -8.58
C GLU A 4 12.66 6.03 -7.78
N PRO A 5 12.15 5.17 -6.89
CA PRO A 5 10.85 5.37 -6.23
C PRO A 5 10.64 6.75 -5.59
N LEU A 6 11.71 7.40 -5.12
CA LEU A 6 11.68 8.78 -4.62
C LEU A 6 11.26 9.81 -5.70
N THR A 7 11.73 9.65 -6.93
CA THR A 7 11.36 10.53 -8.05
C THR A 7 9.89 10.36 -8.39
N GLN A 8 9.40 9.11 -8.37
CA GLN A 8 7.98 8.82 -8.59
C GLN A 8 7.10 9.43 -7.49
N LEU A 9 7.50 9.34 -6.21
CA LEU A 9 6.79 9.98 -5.10
C LEU A 9 6.61 11.48 -5.30
N ARG A 10 7.66 12.16 -5.78
CA ARG A 10 7.60 13.59 -6.09
C ARG A 10 6.67 13.89 -7.26
N ALA A 11 6.67 13.04 -8.29
CA ALA A 11 5.79 13.19 -9.44
C ALA A 11 4.31 13.05 -9.06
N VAL A 12 3.97 12.10 -8.17
CA VAL A 12 2.58 11.87 -7.75
C VAL A 12 2.10 12.78 -6.61
N ALA A 13 3.00 13.53 -5.96
CA ALA A 13 2.70 14.28 -4.75
C ALA A 13 1.52 15.26 -4.90
N VAL A 14 1.40 15.94 -6.04
CA VAL A 14 0.26 16.85 -6.30
C VAL A 14 -1.05 16.09 -6.24
N ARG A 15 -1.14 14.94 -6.90
CA ARG A 15 -2.34 14.11 -6.92
C ARG A 15 -2.66 13.53 -5.55
N MET A 16 -1.65 13.10 -4.80
CA MET A 16 -1.84 12.56 -3.45
C MET A 16 -2.43 13.59 -2.48
N ARG A 17 -2.10 14.88 -2.63
CA ARG A 17 -2.67 15.98 -1.82
C ARG A 17 -4.16 16.23 -2.12
N GLU A 18 -4.67 15.76 -3.25
CA GLU A 18 -6.07 15.96 -3.64
C GLU A 18 -6.99 14.86 -3.10
N LEU A 19 -6.43 13.75 -2.62
CA LEU A 19 -7.21 12.64 -2.07
C LEU A 19 -7.96 13.11 -0.82
N LYS A 20 -9.24 12.77 -0.77
CA LYS A 20 -10.13 13.12 0.34
C LYS A 20 -10.43 11.87 1.16
N PRO A 21 -10.45 11.97 2.50
CA PRO A 21 -10.87 10.86 3.33
C PRO A 21 -12.32 10.49 3.03
N VAL A 22 -12.61 9.19 2.98
CA VAL A 22 -13.96 8.67 2.84
C VAL A 22 -14.36 8.03 4.17
N ALA A 23 -15.48 8.46 4.75
CA ALA A 23 -15.94 7.96 6.05
C ALA A 23 -16.14 6.43 6.05
N GLU A 24 -16.64 5.91 4.93
CA GLU A 24 -16.90 4.48 4.70
C GLU A 24 -15.78 3.82 3.87
N ALA A 25 -14.54 4.31 3.98
CA ALA A 25 -13.41 3.72 3.25
C ALA A 25 -13.27 2.23 3.60
N THR A 26 -13.30 1.38 2.57
CA THR A 26 -13.18 -0.07 2.75
C THR A 26 -11.72 -0.47 2.76
N VAL A 27 -11.37 -1.43 3.62
CA VAL A 27 -10.03 -2.03 3.66
C VAL A 27 -9.99 -3.28 2.81
N PHE A 28 -8.93 -3.43 2.02
CA PHE A 28 -8.66 -4.62 1.24
C PHE A 28 -7.17 -4.95 1.27
N TYR A 29 -6.83 -6.17 0.83
CA TYR A 29 -5.46 -6.62 0.75
C TYR A 29 -4.94 -6.47 -0.67
N GLU A 30 -3.83 -5.75 -0.82
CA GLU A 30 -3.17 -5.55 -2.09
C GLU A 30 -1.97 -6.50 -2.19
N LEU A 31 -2.03 -7.41 -3.16
CA LEU A 31 -1.13 -8.56 -3.26
C LEU A 31 0.30 -8.17 -3.60
N THR A 32 0.51 -7.14 -4.42
CA THR A 32 1.84 -6.77 -4.92
C THR A 32 2.71 -6.05 -3.87
N SER A 33 2.06 -5.37 -2.94
CA SER A 33 2.69 -4.72 -1.79
C SER A 33 2.67 -5.59 -0.52
N ASP A 34 1.91 -6.69 -0.50
CA ASP A 34 1.65 -7.49 0.71
C ASP A 34 1.23 -6.55 1.86
N ALA A 35 0.14 -5.82 1.63
CA ALA A 35 -0.31 -4.75 2.51
C ALA A 35 -1.82 -4.64 2.59
N LEU A 36 -2.30 -4.06 3.71
CA LEU A 36 -3.65 -3.52 3.77
C LEU A 36 -3.68 -2.15 3.11
N VAL A 37 -4.71 -1.87 2.32
CA VAL A 37 -4.94 -0.60 1.64
C VAL A 37 -6.41 -0.19 1.82
N TRP A 38 -6.66 1.10 1.98
CA TRP A 38 -8.02 1.64 2.05
C TRP A 38 -8.43 2.23 0.70
N SER A 39 -9.71 2.12 0.37
CA SER A 39 -10.25 2.55 -0.92
C SER A 39 -10.06 4.03 -1.22
N ASP A 40 -9.87 4.88 -0.21
CA ASP A 40 -9.60 6.31 -0.38
C ASP A 40 -8.11 6.64 -0.58
N GLU A 41 -7.21 5.66 -0.48
CA GLU A 41 -5.74 5.86 -0.52
C GLU A 41 -5.17 5.89 -1.92
N ILE A 42 -5.97 5.47 -2.88
CA ILE A 42 -5.59 5.32 -4.27
C ILE A 42 -6.38 6.36 -5.08
N PRO A 43 -5.74 7.07 -6.01
CA PRO A 43 -6.44 7.91 -6.96
C PRO A 43 -7.44 7.12 -7.81
N ASP A 44 -8.49 7.81 -8.24
CA ASP A 44 -9.50 7.22 -9.11
C ASP A 44 -8.87 6.71 -10.42
N ALA A 45 -9.08 5.41 -10.69
CA ALA A 45 -8.56 4.71 -11.85
C ALA A 45 -9.10 5.24 -13.19
N GLU A 46 -10.25 5.90 -13.20
CA GLU A 46 -10.78 6.53 -14.42
C GLU A 46 -9.99 7.77 -14.84
N THR A 47 -9.27 8.38 -13.88
CA THR A 47 -8.58 9.66 -14.08
C THR A 47 -7.06 9.56 -13.95
N SER A 48 -6.54 8.37 -13.67
CA SER A 48 -5.15 8.18 -13.24
C SER A 48 -4.57 6.90 -13.83
N ASP A 49 -3.35 6.98 -14.39
CA ASP A 49 -2.63 5.79 -14.84
C ASP A 49 -2.07 5.05 -13.62
N VAL A 50 -2.44 3.77 -13.46
CA VAL A 50 -2.01 2.91 -12.35
C VAL A 50 -0.48 2.80 -12.28
N SER A 51 0.23 2.92 -13.41
CA SER A 51 1.69 2.86 -13.47
C SER A 51 2.37 4.02 -12.73
N ASP A 52 1.74 5.19 -12.62
CA ASP A 52 2.29 6.36 -11.93
C ASP A 52 2.34 6.15 -10.41
N PHE A 53 1.38 5.40 -9.87
CA PHE A 53 1.20 5.20 -8.42
C PHE A 53 1.87 3.94 -7.89
N GLN A 54 2.65 3.27 -8.72
CA GLN A 54 3.41 2.09 -8.37
C GLN A 54 4.36 2.29 -7.19
N CYS A 55 4.86 3.51 -6.96
CA CYS A 55 5.69 3.83 -5.79
C CYS A 55 4.93 3.77 -4.45
N LEU A 56 3.59 3.90 -4.45
CA LEU A 56 2.78 3.84 -3.22
C LEU A 56 2.82 2.47 -2.56
N ARG A 57 3.12 1.41 -3.33
CA ARG A 57 3.26 0.03 -2.83
C ARG A 57 4.23 -0.07 -1.65
N PHE A 58 5.30 0.72 -1.67
CA PHE A 58 6.30 0.75 -0.60
C PHE A 58 5.78 1.42 0.67
N LEU A 59 4.92 2.44 0.52
CA LEU A 59 4.27 3.12 1.64
C LEU A 59 3.24 2.21 2.30
N PHE A 60 2.42 1.51 1.51
CA PHE A 60 1.44 0.53 1.99
C PHE A 60 2.14 -0.58 2.79
N ARG A 61 3.24 -1.10 2.23
CA ARG A 61 4.04 -2.13 2.91
C ARG A 61 4.60 -1.62 4.23
N PHE A 62 5.27 -0.46 4.22
CA PHE A 62 5.84 0.10 5.45
C PHE A 62 4.78 0.29 6.53
N ARG A 63 3.62 0.86 6.19
CA ARG A 63 2.52 1.01 7.15
C ARG A 63 2.05 -0.31 7.72
N THR A 64 1.88 -1.33 6.87
CA THR A 64 1.46 -2.66 7.33
C THR A 64 2.48 -3.24 8.30
N THR A 65 3.78 -3.03 8.07
CA THR A 65 4.84 -3.50 8.98
C THR A 65 4.85 -2.75 10.33
N LEU A 66 4.34 -1.52 10.39
CA LEU A 66 4.09 -0.82 11.66
C LEU A 66 3.03 -1.54 12.51
N MET A 67 1.93 -2.00 11.89
CA MET A 67 0.88 -2.77 12.58
C MET A 67 1.42 -4.08 13.17
N MET A 68 2.48 -4.63 12.57
CA MET A 68 3.13 -5.86 13.02
C MET A 68 4.13 -5.63 14.16
N GLY A 69 4.47 -4.37 14.48
CA GLY A 69 5.50 -4.02 15.46
C GLY A 69 6.93 -4.29 14.98
N ALA A 70 7.13 -4.51 13.69
CA ALA A 70 8.41 -4.83 13.07
C ALA A 70 8.57 -4.05 11.75
N PRO A 71 8.77 -2.71 11.81
CA PRO A 71 8.85 -1.88 10.62
C PRO A 71 9.96 -2.34 9.67
N ASP A 72 9.64 -2.40 8.38
CA ASP A 72 10.62 -2.71 7.34
C ASP A 72 11.43 -1.45 6.98
N GLU A 73 12.56 -1.29 7.66
CA GLU A 73 13.41 -0.10 7.60
C GLU A 73 13.93 0.24 6.18
N ARG A 74 13.87 -0.72 5.24
CA ARG A 74 14.20 -0.47 3.82
C ARG A 74 13.29 0.58 3.17
N PHE A 75 12.07 0.74 3.67
CA PHE A 75 11.09 1.68 3.12
C PHE A 75 10.92 2.95 3.95
N ARG A 76 11.68 3.12 5.05
CA ARG A 76 11.56 4.30 5.92
C ARG A 76 11.81 5.60 5.18
N SER A 77 12.84 5.67 4.34
CA SER A 77 13.17 6.90 3.61
C SER A 77 12.05 7.34 2.67
N LEU A 78 11.38 6.38 2.01
CA LEU A 78 10.22 6.65 1.16
C LEU A 78 9.02 7.12 1.98
N TRP A 79 8.79 6.49 3.13
CA TRP A 79 7.73 6.87 4.06
C TRP A 79 7.91 8.30 4.57
N ASP A 80 9.11 8.64 5.04
CA ASP A 80 9.42 9.96 5.58
C ASP A 80 9.35 11.04 4.48
N GLU A 81 9.85 10.75 3.27
CA GLU A 81 9.72 11.67 2.13
C GLU A 81 8.25 11.89 1.75
N ALA A 82 7.45 10.82 1.70
CA ALA A 82 6.02 10.90 1.40
C ALA A 82 5.27 11.77 2.44
N ARG A 83 5.62 11.64 3.74
CA ARG A 83 5.07 12.49 4.81
C ARG A 83 5.43 13.96 4.63
N ASN A 84 6.59 14.26 4.08
CA ASN A 84 6.98 15.64 3.76
C ASN A 84 6.25 16.15 2.51
N LEU A 85 6.06 15.30 1.50
CA LEU A 85 5.46 15.68 0.22
C LEU A 85 3.94 15.85 0.31
N PHE A 86 3.22 14.99 1.01
CA PHE A 86 1.76 15.00 1.10
C PHE A 86 1.29 14.66 2.53
N PRO A 87 1.52 15.56 3.51
CA PRO A 87 1.34 15.27 4.93
C PRO A 87 -0.10 14.90 5.33
N ASP A 88 -1.10 15.39 4.59
CA ASP A 88 -2.52 15.18 4.87
C ASP A 88 -3.08 13.87 4.27
N TRP A 89 -2.24 13.06 3.63
CA TRP A 89 -2.68 11.76 3.13
C TRP A 89 -3.09 10.87 4.31
N HIS A 90 -4.34 10.44 4.28
CA HIS A 90 -4.97 9.69 5.37
C HIS A 90 -4.35 8.30 5.59
N GLY A 91 -3.51 7.79 4.67
CA GLY A 91 -2.67 6.62 4.91
C GLY A 91 -1.69 6.82 6.09
N PHE A 92 -1.40 8.07 6.45
CA PHE A 92 -0.60 8.45 7.62
C PHE A 92 -1.40 8.58 8.93
N ASP A 93 -2.71 8.35 8.90
CA ASP A 93 -3.54 8.34 10.11
C ASP A 93 -3.01 7.27 11.08
N PRO A 94 -2.67 7.64 12.34
CA PRO A 94 -2.20 6.68 13.35
C PRO A 94 -3.17 5.52 13.58
N ARG A 95 -4.48 5.76 13.40
CA ARG A 95 -5.50 4.70 13.50
C ARG A 95 -5.27 3.63 12.45
N ARG A 96 -4.83 3.98 11.24
CA ARG A 96 -4.50 3.03 10.16
C ARG A 96 -3.12 2.37 10.33
N GLN A 97 -2.38 2.68 11.40
CA GLN A 97 -1.11 2.03 11.75
C GLN A 97 -1.27 1.09 12.96
N ALA A 98 -2.48 1.04 13.51
CA ALA A 98 -2.73 0.44 14.81
C ALA A 98 -2.65 -1.10 14.76
N VAL A 99 -2.18 -1.70 15.84
CA VAL A 99 -1.94 -3.16 15.97
C VAL A 99 -3.24 -3.97 15.83
N GLU A 100 -4.38 -3.34 16.02
CA GLU A 100 -5.72 -3.88 15.85
C GLU A 100 -5.99 -4.36 14.41
N TYR A 101 -5.26 -3.85 13.42
CA TYR A 101 -5.33 -4.31 12.04
C TYR A 101 -4.49 -5.56 11.75
N ARG A 102 -3.61 -5.97 12.66
CA ARG A 102 -2.77 -7.18 12.49
C ARG A 102 -3.60 -8.45 12.23
N PRO A 103 -4.66 -8.77 12.99
CA PRO A 103 -5.49 -9.94 12.69
C PRO A 103 -6.18 -9.84 11.33
N VAL A 104 -6.55 -8.64 10.89
CA VAL A 104 -7.16 -8.39 9.58
C VAL A 104 -6.14 -8.70 8.46
N TYR A 105 -4.93 -8.18 8.58
CA TYR A 105 -3.83 -8.46 7.66
C TYR A 105 -3.52 -9.95 7.57
N LEU A 106 -3.36 -10.63 8.72
CA LEU A 106 -3.04 -12.05 8.76
C LEU A 106 -4.13 -12.91 8.09
N ARG A 107 -5.41 -12.59 8.34
CA ARG A 107 -6.53 -13.28 7.69
C ARG A 107 -6.48 -13.14 6.17
N PHE A 108 -6.25 -11.93 5.66
CA PHE A 108 -6.14 -11.72 4.22
C PHE A 108 -4.91 -12.40 3.62
N CYS A 109 -3.76 -12.33 4.29
CA CYS A 109 -2.54 -12.99 3.86
C CYS A 109 -2.72 -14.51 3.77
N GLU A 110 -3.42 -15.12 4.73
CA GLU A 110 -3.75 -16.55 4.69
C GLU A 110 -4.69 -16.90 3.52
N GLN A 111 -5.69 -16.07 3.25
CA GLN A 111 -6.63 -16.27 2.15
C GLN A 111 -6.00 -16.03 0.77
N ALA A 112 -4.98 -15.17 0.70
CA ALA A 112 -4.29 -14.83 -0.54
C ALA A 112 -3.17 -15.83 -0.91
N LYS A 113 -2.81 -16.75 0.00
CA LYS A 113 -1.90 -17.85 -0.33
C LYS A 113 -2.63 -18.76 -1.32
N PRO A 114 -2.09 -18.96 -2.54
CA PRO A 114 -2.63 -19.97 -3.43
C PRO A 114 -2.57 -21.33 -2.72
N ASP A 115 -3.57 -22.20 -2.94
CA ASP A 115 -3.38 -23.59 -2.55
C ASP A 115 -2.13 -24.09 -3.27
N ILE A 116 -1.14 -24.52 -2.49
CA ILE A 116 0.15 -25.00 -3.02
C ILE A 116 -0.09 -26.11 -4.06
N ARG A 117 -1.19 -26.86 -3.95
CA ARG A 117 -1.61 -27.88 -4.93
C ARG A 117 -1.92 -27.29 -6.31
N GLU A 118 -2.56 -26.12 -6.37
CA GLU A 118 -2.93 -25.46 -7.63
C GLU A 118 -1.73 -24.89 -8.39
N LEU A 119 -0.62 -24.63 -7.70
CA LEU A 119 0.63 -24.13 -8.31
C LEU A 119 1.46 -25.24 -8.96
N PHE A 120 1.29 -26.50 -8.53
CA PHE A 120 2.03 -27.66 -9.04
C PHE A 120 1.21 -28.57 -9.96
N ASP A 121 -0.10 -28.32 -10.13
CA ASP A 121 -1.00 -29.08 -11.02
C ASP A 121 -1.10 -28.54 -12.46
N LYS A 122 -0.20 -27.63 -12.89
CA LYS A 122 -0.12 -27.31 -14.33
C LYS A 122 0.56 -28.46 -15.08
N PRO A 123 -0.14 -29.19 -15.98
CA PRO A 123 0.55 -30.10 -16.88
C PRO A 123 1.53 -29.29 -17.73
N ALA A 124 2.77 -29.76 -17.82
CA ALA A 124 3.76 -29.19 -18.73
C ALA A 124 3.17 -29.21 -20.16
N CYS A 125 3.05 -28.04 -20.77
CA CYS A 125 2.78 -27.91 -22.19
C CYS A 125 4.08 -28.05 -22.97
#